data_AF-A0A511B8F7-F1
#
_entry.id   AF-A0A511B8F7-F1
#
_cell.length_a   1.000
_cell.length_b   1.000
_cell.length_c   1.000
_cell.angle_alpha   90.00
_cell.angle_beta   90.00
_cell.angle_gamma   90.00
#
_symmetry.space_group_name_H-M   'P 1'
#
loop_
_entity.id
_entity.type
_entity.pdbx_description
1 polymer ?
#
loop_
_entity_poly.entity_id
_entity_poly.type
_entity_poly.pdbx_seq_one_letter_code
_entity_poly.pdbx_strand_id
1 'polypeptide(L)'
;MTSKRAFLYSALLLGCTLNPVHAQSELSTELPPSFTVTDERAPEEISEVSRLYLDGNLVATFRLGLSKAHETQTIPLPVGRFDVDYALCGEITIVHNGHQETHQVSSEGQLHHPEGHSLDAVGTNNFTDFFLVDYDDAAVATHRHGRAAVCATPNT
;
A
#
# COMPACT_ATOMS: atom_id res chain seq x y z
N MET A 1 35.28 -53.58 70.56
CA MET A 1 36.56 -53.15 69.97
C MET A 1 36.24 -52.47 68.64
N THR A 2 36.18 -51.12 68.65
CA THR A 2 37.11 -50.19 67.93
C THR A 2 36.82 -50.10 66.42
N SER A 3 36.77 -48.96 65.73
CA SER A 3 37.01 -47.56 66.07
C SER A 3 36.78 -46.71 64.79
N LYS A 4 36.08 -45.57 64.94
CA LYS A 4 36.33 -44.21 64.38
C LYS A 4 36.67 -43.97 62.87
N ARG A 5 35.81 -43.13 62.28
CA ARG A 5 36.03 -41.81 61.61
C ARG A 5 37.10 -41.63 60.51
N ALA A 6 36.60 -41.24 59.33
CA ALA A 6 36.88 -40.04 58.50
C ALA A 6 38.33 -39.57 58.19
N PHE A 7 38.62 -39.37 56.89
CA PHE A 7 39.47 -38.32 56.25
C PHE A 7 39.09 -38.32 54.73
N LEU A 8 38.53 -37.28 54.09
CA LEU A 8 39.00 -35.93 53.67
C LEU A 8 39.81 -35.86 52.34
N TYR A 9 39.36 -34.93 51.48
CA TYR A 9 39.98 -34.26 50.31
C TYR A 9 40.22 -35.01 49.00
N SER A 10 39.56 -34.57 47.91
CA SER A 10 40.23 -33.72 46.90
C SER A 10 39.26 -33.16 45.85
N ALA A 11 39.51 -31.93 45.42
CA ALA A 11 38.76 -31.16 44.43
C ALA A 11 39.32 -31.33 42.99
N LEU A 12 38.71 -30.61 42.03
CA LEU A 12 38.97 -30.49 40.57
C LEU A 12 38.16 -31.49 39.71
N LEU A 13 37.43 -31.12 38.65
CA LEU A 13 37.58 -30.05 37.62
C LEU A 13 36.20 -29.47 37.25
N LEU A 14 36.03 -28.15 37.20
CA LEU A 14 36.06 -27.31 35.98
C LEU A 14 35.18 -27.80 34.82
N GLY A 15 34.20 -26.96 34.45
CA GLY A 15 33.79 -26.81 33.05
C GLY A 15 32.34 -27.15 32.71
N CYS A 16 31.38 -26.37 33.19
CA CYS A 16 30.11 -26.18 32.48
C CYS A 16 29.86 -24.66 32.44
N THR A 17 30.60 -23.95 31.60
CA THR A 17 30.17 -22.62 31.18
C THR A 17 28.93 -22.83 30.31
N LEU A 18 27.75 -22.66 30.91
CA LEU A 18 26.54 -22.39 30.16
C LEU A 18 26.80 -21.09 29.40
N ASN A 19 27.14 -21.22 28.12
CA ASN A 19 27.11 -20.07 27.22
C ASN A 19 25.64 -19.63 27.16
N PRO A 20 25.29 -18.42 27.58
CA PRO A 20 24.02 -17.86 27.17
C PRO A 20 24.17 -17.65 25.66
N VAL A 21 23.56 -18.54 24.87
CA VAL A 21 23.26 -18.25 23.47
C VAL A 21 22.40 -17.00 23.52
N HIS A 22 23.04 -15.85 23.29
CA HIS A 22 22.35 -14.63 22.96
C HIS A 22 21.63 -14.93 21.66
N ALA A 23 20.35 -15.26 21.76
CA ALA A 23 19.43 -15.12 20.65
C ALA A 23 19.41 -13.62 20.33
N GLN A 24 20.31 -13.20 19.45
CA GLN A 24 20.19 -11.94 18.76
C GLN A 24 18.95 -12.11 17.87
N SER A 25 17.82 -11.62 18.38
CA SER A 25 16.69 -11.32 17.53
C SER A 25 17.20 -10.26 16.55
N GLU A 26 17.60 -10.71 15.36
CA GLU A 26 17.79 -9.80 14.24
C GLU A 26 16.44 -9.11 14.07
N LEU A 27 16.38 -7.85 14.47
CA LEU A 27 15.27 -6.98 14.13
C LEU A 27 15.41 -6.76 12.62
N SER A 28 14.91 -7.72 11.83
CA SER A 28 14.61 -7.48 10.44
C SER A 28 13.63 -6.33 10.45
N THR A 29 14.10 -5.14 10.06
CA THR A 29 13.22 -4.04 9.73
C THR A 29 12.47 -4.48 8.48
N GLU A 30 11.42 -5.27 8.66
CA GLU A 30 10.49 -5.60 7.60
C GLU A 30 9.92 -4.28 7.11
N LEU A 31 10.12 -3.98 5.82
CA LEU A 31 9.46 -2.83 5.21
C LEU A 31 7.96 -2.99 5.45
N PRO A 32 7.24 -1.90 5.77
CA PRO A 32 5.80 -2.00 5.91
C PRO A 32 5.22 -2.65 4.65
N PRO A 33 4.21 -3.52 4.79
CA PRO A 33 3.57 -4.13 3.64
C PRO A 33 3.09 -3.03 2.68
N SER A 34 3.14 -3.30 1.38
CA SER A 34 2.85 -2.30 0.36
C SER A 34 2.28 -2.96 -0.88
N PHE A 35 1.68 -2.14 -1.72
CA PHE A 35 1.18 -2.51 -3.04
C PHE A 35 1.62 -1.46 -4.06
N THR A 36 1.49 -1.74 -5.35
CA THR A 36 1.77 -0.75 -6.39
C THR A 36 0.50 -0.33 -7.09
N VAL A 37 0.42 0.95 -7.42
CA VAL A 37 -0.64 1.50 -8.28
C VAL A 37 -0.01 2.11 -9.50
N THR A 38 -0.49 1.73 -10.68
CA THR A 38 -0.15 2.35 -11.95
C THR A 38 -1.33 3.17 -12.45
N ASP A 39 -1.06 4.38 -12.91
CA ASP A 39 -2.01 5.22 -13.60
C ASP A 39 -1.49 5.49 -15.02
N GLU A 40 -2.37 5.40 -16.02
CA GLU A 40 -2.04 5.57 -17.43
C GLU A 40 -3.06 6.47 -18.14
N ARG A 41 -2.53 7.49 -18.81
CA ARG A 41 -3.28 8.50 -19.54
C ARG A 41 -3.90 7.90 -20.79
N ALA A 42 -5.20 8.07 -20.98
CA ALA A 42 -5.87 7.69 -22.22
C ALA A 42 -5.40 8.56 -23.41
N PRO A 43 -5.40 8.03 -24.66
CA PRO A 43 -4.92 8.77 -25.83
C PRO A 43 -5.57 10.15 -26.05
N GLU A 44 -6.86 10.29 -25.74
CA GLU A 44 -7.67 11.51 -25.85
C GLU A 44 -7.40 12.56 -24.75
N GLU A 45 -6.74 12.18 -23.68
CA GLU A 45 -6.43 13.04 -22.54
C GLU A 45 -5.18 13.88 -22.81
N ILE A 46 -5.19 15.14 -22.38
CA ILE A 46 -4.05 16.05 -22.46
C ILE A 46 -3.25 16.00 -21.16
N SER A 47 -3.96 15.94 -20.04
CA SER A 47 -3.38 15.91 -18.69
C SER A 47 -4.35 15.31 -17.69
N GLU A 48 -3.79 14.70 -16.66
CA GLU A 48 -4.54 14.14 -15.54
C GLU A 48 -3.78 14.40 -14.24
N VAL A 49 -4.54 14.73 -13.19
CA VAL A 49 -4.06 14.72 -11.81
C VAL A 49 -4.97 13.85 -10.98
N SER A 50 -4.42 12.73 -10.53
CA SER A 50 -5.15 11.71 -9.78
C SER A 50 -4.57 11.57 -8.37
N ARG A 51 -5.45 11.41 -7.38
CA ARG A 51 -5.12 11.39 -5.95
C ARG A 51 -5.74 10.16 -5.31
N LEU A 52 -4.90 9.32 -4.72
CA LEU A 52 -5.32 8.13 -3.99
C LEU A 52 -5.35 8.43 -2.49
N TYR A 53 -6.48 8.10 -1.86
CA TYR A 53 -6.68 8.18 -0.43
C TYR A 53 -6.88 6.79 0.15
N LEU A 54 -6.28 6.51 1.32
CA LEU A 54 -6.55 5.33 2.13
C LEU A 54 -7.06 5.75 3.51
N ASP A 55 -8.21 5.22 3.93
CA ASP A 55 -8.94 5.65 5.14
C ASP A 55 -9.07 7.19 5.23
N GLY A 56 -9.26 7.85 4.08
CA GLY A 56 -9.36 9.31 3.96
C GLY A 56 -8.04 10.09 3.97
N ASN A 57 -6.87 9.43 4.06
CA ASN A 57 -5.55 10.06 4.03
C ASN A 57 -4.96 10.04 2.62
N LEU A 58 -4.48 11.18 2.11
CA LEU A 58 -3.79 11.23 0.82
C LEU A 58 -2.47 10.46 0.90
N VAL A 59 -2.34 9.40 0.10
CA VAL A 59 -1.14 8.54 0.07
C VAL A 59 -0.38 8.61 -1.25
N ALA A 60 -1.03 9.03 -2.34
CA ALA A 60 -0.39 9.17 -3.65
C ALA A 60 -0.99 10.31 -4.46
N THR A 61 -0.17 10.88 -5.34
CA THR A 61 -0.64 11.80 -6.39
C THR A 61 0.08 11.48 -7.69
N PHE A 62 -0.70 11.12 -8.70
CA PHE A 62 -0.27 10.84 -10.06
C PHE A 62 -0.43 12.09 -10.90
N ARG A 63 0.56 12.38 -11.75
CA ARG A 63 0.53 13.56 -12.62
C ARG A 63 0.94 13.16 -14.02
N LEU A 64 -0.06 13.00 -14.89
CA LEU A 64 0.13 12.56 -16.25
C LEU A 64 -0.08 13.71 -17.23
N GLY A 65 0.57 13.62 -18.37
CA GLY A 65 0.45 14.59 -19.44
C GLY A 65 1.17 14.14 -20.71
N LEU A 66 1.32 15.05 -21.66
CA LEU A 66 1.92 14.72 -22.97
C LEU A 66 3.38 14.22 -22.87
N SER A 67 4.12 14.60 -21.83
CA SER A 67 5.50 14.16 -21.60
C SER A 67 5.65 12.95 -20.68
N LYS A 68 4.56 12.52 -20.01
CA LYS A 68 4.54 11.41 -19.06
C LYS A 68 3.17 10.74 -19.13
N ALA A 69 3.08 9.67 -19.90
CA ALA A 69 1.82 8.97 -20.15
C ALA A 69 1.44 7.98 -19.04
N HIS A 70 2.39 7.54 -18.21
CA HIS A 70 2.12 6.63 -17.11
C HIS A 70 2.94 6.96 -15.87
N GLU A 71 2.46 6.52 -14.72
CA GLU A 71 3.14 6.64 -13.45
C GLU A 71 2.78 5.47 -12.53
N THR A 72 3.80 4.78 -12.00
CA THR A 72 3.61 3.75 -10.97
C THR A 72 4.17 4.25 -9.64
N GLN A 73 3.41 4.09 -8.56
CA GLN A 73 3.85 4.41 -7.20
C GLN A 73 3.67 3.21 -6.28
N THR A 74 4.62 3.00 -5.37
CA THR A 74 4.51 2.03 -4.27
C THR A 74 3.81 2.69 -3.09
N ILE A 75 2.70 2.12 -2.67
CA ILE A 75 1.82 2.65 -1.63
C ILE A 75 2.04 1.85 -0.34
N PRO A 76 2.54 2.47 0.74
CA PRO A 76 2.66 1.79 2.02
C PRO A 76 1.28 1.54 2.63
N LEU A 77 1.06 0.34 3.15
CA LEU A 77 -0.14 0.01 3.90
C LEU A 77 -0.01 0.44 5.36
N PRO A 78 -1.10 0.91 5.98
CA PRO A 78 -1.14 1.08 7.43
C PRO A 78 -0.83 -0.24 8.14
N VAL A 79 0.07 -0.22 9.12
CA VAL A 79 0.50 -1.43 9.85
C VAL A 79 -0.71 -2.14 10.50
N GLY A 80 -0.82 -3.45 10.26
CA GLY A 80 -1.86 -4.29 10.84
C GLY A 80 -3.25 -4.13 10.22
N ARG A 81 -3.34 -3.53 9.03
CA ARG A 81 -4.55 -3.47 8.21
C ARG A 81 -4.37 -4.36 6.98
N PHE A 82 -5.38 -5.18 6.72
CA PHE A 82 -5.46 -6.02 5.52
C PHE A 82 -6.62 -5.58 4.63
N ASP A 83 -7.71 -5.11 5.23
CA ASP A 83 -8.76 -4.39 4.53
C ASP A 83 -8.62 -2.88 4.79
N VAL A 84 -8.72 -2.08 3.73
CA VAL A 84 -8.60 -0.62 3.80
C VAL A 84 -9.57 0.05 2.84
N ASP A 85 -10.27 1.08 3.30
CA ASP A 85 -11.14 1.86 2.43
C ASP A 85 -10.28 2.78 1.57
N TYR A 86 -10.60 2.88 0.29
CA TYR A 86 -9.91 3.79 -0.61
C TYR A 86 -10.86 4.74 -1.32
N ALA A 87 -10.33 5.87 -1.74
CA ALA A 87 -10.98 6.77 -2.68
C ALA A 87 -9.95 7.25 -3.72
N LEU A 88 -10.40 7.37 -4.96
CA LEU A 88 -9.60 7.86 -6.06
C LEU A 88 -10.27 9.09 -6.66
N CYS A 89 -9.56 10.22 -6.64
CA CYS A 89 -10.05 11.49 -7.17
C CYS A 89 -9.21 11.92 -8.37
N GLY A 90 -9.83 12.07 -9.54
CA GLY A 90 -9.18 12.48 -10.78
C GLY A 90 -9.71 13.82 -11.29
N GLU A 91 -8.80 14.68 -11.75
CA GLU A 91 -9.09 15.81 -12.62
C GLU A 91 -8.46 15.55 -13.98
N ILE A 92 -9.30 15.31 -14.99
CA ILE A 92 -8.86 14.86 -16.32
C ILE A 92 -9.22 15.95 -17.32
N THR A 93 -8.24 16.38 -18.11
CA THR A 93 -8.45 17.32 -19.21
C THR A 93 -8.28 16.60 -20.55
N ILE A 94 -9.29 16.67 -21.41
CA ILE A 94 -9.33 16.02 -22.72
C ILE A 94 -9.45 17.03 -23.86
N VAL A 95 -9.19 16.59 -25.09
CA VAL A 95 -9.67 17.28 -26.30
C VAL A 95 -10.95 16.60 -26.80
N HIS A 96 -12.06 17.34 -26.83
CA HIS A 96 -13.32 16.89 -27.42
C HIS A 96 -13.80 17.90 -28.46
N ASN A 97 -14.06 17.45 -29.69
CA ASN A 97 -14.47 18.30 -30.82
C ASN A 97 -13.56 19.53 -31.06
N GLY A 98 -12.25 19.40 -30.81
CA GLY A 98 -11.28 20.49 -30.98
C GLY A 98 -11.24 21.50 -29.82
N HIS A 99 -12.02 21.28 -28.77
CA HIS A 99 -12.02 22.08 -27.55
C HIS A 99 -11.45 21.30 -26.37
N GLN A 100 -10.85 22.00 -25.41
CA GLN A 100 -10.42 21.38 -24.16
C GLN A 100 -11.58 21.34 -23.18
N GLU A 101 -11.76 20.19 -22.54
CA GLU A 101 -12.76 19.99 -21.49
C GLU A 101 -12.08 19.37 -20.27
N THR A 102 -12.43 19.84 -19.07
CA THR A 102 -11.93 19.29 -17.80
C THR A 102 -13.07 18.64 -17.04
N HIS A 103 -12.86 17.39 -16.65
CA HIS A 103 -13.82 16.55 -15.95
C HIS A 103 -13.28 16.18 -14.56
N GLN A 104 -14.18 16.17 -13.57
CA GLN A 104 -13.88 15.64 -12.24
C GLN A 104 -14.49 14.26 -12.15
N VAL A 105 -13.65 13.26 -11.90
CA VAL A 105 -14.06 11.87 -11.76
C VAL A 105 -13.62 11.34 -10.40
N SER A 106 -14.43 10.47 -9.81
CA SER A 106 -14.04 9.84 -8.55
C SER A 106 -14.90 8.62 -8.27
N SER A 107 -14.30 7.62 -7.63
CA SER A 107 -15.02 6.53 -6.96
C SER A 107 -14.36 6.18 -5.64
N GLU A 108 -15.08 5.40 -4.84
CA GLU A 108 -14.59 4.83 -3.58
C GLU A 108 -14.78 3.32 -3.57
N GLY A 109 -14.04 2.64 -2.72
CA GLY A 109 -14.06 1.19 -2.66
C GLY A 109 -13.31 0.65 -1.45
N GLN A 110 -13.09 -0.66 -1.47
CA GLN A 110 -12.32 -1.34 -0.44
C GLN A 110 -11.25 -2.20 -1.10
N LEU A 111 -10.04 -2.12 -0.56
CA LEU A 111 -8.96 -3.05 -0.86
C LEU A 111 -8.98 -4.18 0.16
N HIS A 112 -8.76 -5.40 -0.31
CA HIS A 112 -8.75 -6.63 0.47
C HIS A 112 -7.41 -7.34 0.24
N HIS A 113 -6.57 -7.42 1.28
CA HIS A 113 -5.22 -7.98 1.20
C HIS A 113 -4.38 -7.45 0.01
N PRO A 114 -4.25 -6.12 -0.18
CA PRO A 114 -3.55 -5.59 -1.34
C PRO A 114 -2.03 -5.80 -1.27
N GLU A 115 -1.46 -6.25 -0.16
CA GLU A 115 -0.02 -6.44 -0.02
C GLU A 115 0.59 -7.30 -1.14
N GLY A 116 1.60 -6.74 -1.82
CA GLY A 116 2.28 -7.40 -2.94
C GLY A 116 1.56 -7.35 -4.28
N HIS A 117 0.33 -6.82 -4.33
CA HIS A 117 -0.46 -6.70 -5.56
C HIS A 117 -0.07 -5.48 -6.39
N SER A 118 -0.38 -5.55 -7.69
CA SER A 118 -0.25 -4.46 -8.64
C SER A 118 -1.64 -4.08 -9.15
N LEU A 119 -2.06 -2.86 -8.84
CA LEU A 119 -3.36 -2.34 -9.22
C LEU A 119 -3.21 -1.24 -10.27
N ASP A 120 -4.20 -1.13 -11.13
CA ASP A 120 -4.31 -0.06 -12.11
C ASP A 120 -5.45 0.89 -11.72
N ALA A 121 -5.19 2.19 -11.85
CA ALA A 121 -6.21 3.22 -11.82
C ALA A 121 -6.93 3.25 -13.18
N VAL A 122 -8.25 3.08 -13.16
CA VAL A 122 -9.04 2.93 -14.39
C VAL A 122 -10.22 3.90 -14.39
N GLY A 123 -10.24 4.80 -15.38
CA GLY A 123 -11.37 5.70 -15.66
C GLY A 123 -12.35 5.07 -16.65
N THR A 124 -13.66 5.09 -16.34
CA THR A 124 -14.69 4.56 -17.25
C THR A 124 -15.97 5.40 -17.25
N ASN A 125 -16.97 4.96 -18.01
CA ASN A 125 -18.34 5.50 -17.98
C ASN A 125 -18.43 7.02 -18.27
N ASN A 126 -17.65 7.53 -19.24
CA ASN A 126 -17.60 8.96 -19.58
C ASN A 126 -17.25 9.85 -18.37
N PHE A 127 -16.16 9.53 -17.66
CA PHE A 127 -15.66 10.30 -16.51
C PHE A 127 -16.61 10.31 -15.31
N THR A 128 -17.44 9.28 -15.14
CA THR A 128 -18.28 9.13 -13.93
C THR A 128 -17.76 8.08 -12.96
N ASP A 129 -16.74 7.31 -13.34
CA ASP A 129 -16.19 6.23 -12.54
C ASP A 129 -14.67 6.21 -12.65
N PHE A 130 -13.98 6.12 -11.50
CA PHE A 130 -12.52 6.05 -11.45
C PHE A 130 -12.09 5.23 -10.24
N PHE A 131 -11.60 4.02 -10.48
CA PHE A 131 -11.43 2.98 -9.45
C PHE A 131 -10.14 2.18 -9.66
N LEU A 132 -9.80 1.37 -8.65
CA LEU A 132 -8.65 0.47 -8.71
C LEU A 132 -9.07 -0.91 -9.19
N VAL A 133 -8.24 -1.52 -10.04
CA VAL A 133 -8.42 -2.88 -10.56
C VAL A 133 -7.13 -3.65 -10.38
N ASP A 134 -7.22 -4.87 -9.88
CA ASP A 134 -6.18 -5.88 -10.05
C ASP A 134 -6.67 -6.86 -11.14
N TYR A 135 -5.91 -6.96 -12.24
CA TYR A 135 -6.28 -7.81 -13.38
C TYR A 135 -5.97 -9.30 -13.15
N ASP A 136 -5.08 -9.61 -12.20
CA ASP A 136 -4.72 -10.98 -11.83
C ASP A 136 -5.65 -11.53 -10.73
N ASP A 137 -6.16 -10.66 -9.85
CA ASP A 137 -7.11 -11.03 -8.79
C ASP A 137 -8.19 -9.96 -8.52
N ALA A 138 -9.36 -10.14 -9.12
CA ALA A 138 -10.49 -9.24 -8.96
C ALA A 138 -11.06 -9.17 -7.52
N ALA A 139 -10.66 -10.06 -6.59
CA ALA A 139 -11.10 -9.99 -5.20
C ALA A 139 -10.35 -8.91 -4.39
N VAL A 140 -9.19 -8.45 -4.88
CA VAL A 140 -8.33 -7.50 -4.17
C VAL A 140 -8.94 -6.12 -4.08
N ALA A 141 -9.68 -5.69 -5.11
CA ALA A 141 -10.26 -4.36 -5.16
C ALA A 141 -11.73 -4.41 -5.54
N THR A 142 -12.56 -3.83 -4.67
CA THR A 142 -13.97 -3.55 -4.97
C THR A 142 -14.16 -2.05 -5.15
N HIS A 143 -15.18 -1.63 -5.89
CA HIS A 143 -15.56 -0.22 -5.96
C HIS A 143 -17.08 -0.07 -5.90
N ARG A 144 -17.50 1.13 -5.52
CA ARG A 144 -18.89 1.57 -5.53
C ARG A 144 -19.00 2.70 -6.53
N HIS A 145 -19.97 2.62 -7.43
CA HIS A 145 -20.24 3.71 -8.36
C HIS A 145 -20.68 4.98 -7.61
N GLY A 146 -20.24 6.13 -8.10
CA GLY A 146 -20.62 7.43 -7.58
C GLY A 146 -19.46 8.18 -6.94
N ARG A 147 -19.69 9.44 -6.60
CA ARG A 147 -18.63 10.34 -6.12
C ARG A 147 -18.19 9.99 -4.71
N ALA A 148 -16.88 9.82 -4.53
CA ALA A 148 -16.28 9.66 -3.21
C ALA A 148 -16.37 10.97 -2.42
N ALA A 149 -16.81 10.89 -1.17
CA ALA A 149 -17.06 12.09 -0.36
C ALA A 149 -15.82 12.96 -0.16
N VAL A 150 -14.63 12.33 -0.03
CA VAL A 150 -13.35 13.05 0.11
C VAL A 150 -13.00 13.90 -1.12
N CYS A 151 -13.50 13.51 -2.30
CA CYS A 151 -13.28 14.22 -3.56
C CYS A 151 -14.24 15.40 -3.78
N ALA A 152 -15.30 15.54 -2.96
CA ALA A 152 -16.30 16.60 -3.11
C ALA A 152 -15.84 17.97 -2.60
N THR A 153 -14.70 18.03 -1.89
CA THR A 153 -14.15 19.28 -1.39
C THR A 153 -13.31 19.95 -2.49
N PRO A 154 -13.64 21.17 -2.95
CA PRO A 154 -12.78 21.91 -3.85
C PRO A 154 -11.41 22.10 -3.20
N ASN A 155 -10.34 21.79 -3.92
CA ASN A 155 -8.99 22.16 -3.49
C ASN A 155 -8.92 23.69 -3.46
N THR A 156 -8.86 24.28 -2.26
CA THR A 156 -8.50 25.70 -2.06
C THR A 156 -7.03 25.94 -2.29
#